data_AF-A0A4Y4G104-F1
#
_entry.id   AF-A0A4Y4G104-F1
#
_cell.length_a   1.000
_cell.length_b   1.000
_cell.length_c   1.000
_cell.angle_alpha   90.00
_cell.angle_beta   90.00
_cell.angle_gamma   90.00
#
_symmetry.space_group_name_H-M   'P 1'
#
loop_
_entity.id
_entity.type
_entity.pdbx_description
1 polymer ?
#
loop_
_entity_poly.entity_id
_entity_poly.type
_entity_poly.pdbx_seq_one_letter_code
_entity_poly.pdbx_strand_id
1 'polypeptide(L)'
;MPIYTHDETAQALFRFFDSHIKASATLPEPDPTADLNTNEVQSFRTKKIGYRLKIDNAALGTYYYKLAQTNDGGRTWTLLNNDPFHGEGGTALNVKFLTKSLGFVALMQNSGTSSKLYRTENGGQTFSEVSYTPQKIALDNQDDYEPFVAPDMPTKTKNDLLMKVGQGVQGDYEGGLAEALYHSSDDGKTWSFVKIIHHTN
;
A
#
# COMPACT_ATOMS: atom_id res chain seq x y z
N MET A 1 39.25 10.86 32.49
CA MET A 1 39.79 11.42 31.23
C MET A 1 41.11 10.73 30.93
N PRO A 2 41.50 10.58 29.66
CA PRO A 2 40.84 9.89 28.53
C PRO A 2 41.51 8.48 28.35
N ILE A 3 41.45 7.68 27.28
CA ILE A 3 41.62 7.87 25.82
C ILE A 3 40.83 6.81 25.04
N TYR A 4 40.30 7.19 23.88
CA TYR A 4 39.69 6.33 22.87
C TYR A 4 40.72 5.94 21.80
N THR A 5 40.70 4.68 21.34
CA THR A 5 41.16 4.30 19.99
C THR A 5 40.29 3.18 19.44
N HIS A 6 39.90 3.27 18.16
CA HIS A 6 39.21 2.22 17.41
C HIS A 6 40.09 0.98 17.21
N ASP A 7 39.46 -0.18 16.99
CA ASP A 7 39.87 -1.06 15.89
C ASP A 7 38.67 -1.85 15.32
N GLU A 8 38.69 -2.11 14.01
CA GLU A 8 37.66 -2.85 13.28
C GLU A 8 38.07 -4.33 13.15
N THR A 9 37.38 -5.27 13.79
CA THR A 9 37.59 -6.71 13.49
C THR A 9 36.30 -7.54 13.51
N ALA A 10 35.91 -8.01 12.32
CA ALA A 10 35.09 -9.20 12.14
C ALA A 10 35.59 -9.98 10.91
N GLN A 11 36.85 -10.44 10.96
CA GLN A 11 37.40 -11.33 9.93
C GLN A 11 36.82 -12.75 10.04
N ALA A 12 36.75 -13.40 8.88
CA ALA A 12 36.07 -14.66 8.60
C ALA A 12 36.57 -15.92 9.32
N LEU A 13 35.63 -16.86 9.51
CA LEU A 13 35.76 -18.31 9.69
C LEU A 13 34.52 -18.96 9.03
N PHE A 14 34.47 -20.20 8.52
CA PHE A 14 35.43 -21.23 8.07
C PHE A 14 34.54 -22.36 7.44
N ARG A 15 34.88 -23.17 6.42
CA ARG A 15 36.12 -23.55 5.70
C ARG A 15 35.83 -23.75 4.18
N PHE A 16 36.82 -24.25 3.44
CA PHE A 16 36.74 -24.82 2.08
C PHE A 16 35.77 -26.01 1.94
N PHE A 17 35.15 -26.18 0.75
CA PHE A 17 35.09 -27.46 0.05
C PHE A 17 34.92 -27.29 -1.49
N ASP A 18 35.54 -28.21 -2.22
CA ASP A 18 35.55 -28.51 -3.67
C ASP A 18 35.61 -27.43 -4.77
N SER A 19 36.69 -27.52 -5.54
CA SER A 19 36.81 -27.00 -6.89
C SER A 19 36.10 -27.91 -7.90
N HIS A 20 34.89 -27.54 -8.35
CA HIS A 20 34.35 -27.78 -9.71
C HIS A 20 32.89 -27.32 -9.85
N ILE A 21 32.59 -26.05 -9.52
CA ILE A 21 31.30 -25.44 -9.90
C ILE A 21 31.51 -24.60 -11.15
N LYS A 22 30.85 -24.98 -12.26
CA LYS A 22 30.75 -24.12 -13.46
C LYS A 22 30.05 -22.82 -13.07
N ALA A 23 30.64 -21.69 -13.42
CA ALA A 23 30.09 -20.37 -13.14
C ALA A 23 28.75 -20.15 -13.90
N SER A 24 27.65 -20.49 -13.24
CA SER A 24 26.29 -20.10 -13.62
C SER A 24 25.40 -20.00 -12.38
N ALA A 25 25.88 -19.27 -11.37
CA ALA A 25 25.06 -18.79 -10.28
C ALA A 25 24.57 -17.38 -10.62
N THR A 26 23.48 -17.29 -11.40
CA THR A 26 22.58 -16.15 -11.20
C THR A 26 22.16 -16.20 -9.75
N LEU A 27 22.56 -15.21 -8.95
CA LEU A 27 22.02 -15.03 -7.61
C LEU A 27 20.48 -15.09 -7.71
N PRO A 28 19.79 -15.75 -6.77
CA PRO A 28 18.33 -15.74 -6.77
C PRO A 28 17.87 -14.28 -6.85
N GLU A 29 16.83 -14.00 -7.66
CA GLU A 29 16.20 -12.68 -7.65
C GLU A 29 15.87 -12.34 -6.19
N PRO A 30 16.32 -11.19 -5.68
CA PRO A 30 16.13 -10.86 -4.28
C PRO A 30 14.65 -10.83 -3.98
N ASP A 31 14.23 -11.52 -2.93
CA ASP A 31 12.85 -11.47 -2.47
C ASP A 31 12.53 -10.01 -2.11
N PRO A 32 11.64 -9.33 -2.86
CA PRO A 32 11.35 -7.93 -2.62
C PRO A 32 10.57 -7.72 -1.32
N THR A 33 10.13 -8.78 -0.64
CA THR A 33 9.39 -8.73 0.63
C THR A 33 10.23 -9.01 1.87
N ALA A 34 11.50 -9.41 1.71
CA ALA A 34 12.36 -9.92 2.78
C ALA A 34 12.65 -8.94 3.95
N ASP A 35 12.35 -7.65 3.78
CA ASP A 35 12.60 -6.59 4.77
C ASP A 35 11.33 -5.76 5.11
N LEU A 36 10.13 -6.23 4.74
CA LEU A 36 8.89 -5.53 5.06
C LEU A 36 8.53 -5.68 6.54
N ASN A 37 8.24 -4.55 7.20
CA ASN A 37 7.47 -4.55 8.44
C ASN A 37 6.02 -4.97 8.13
N THR A 38 5.33 -5.62 9.08
CA THR A 38 3.93 -6.06 8.89
C THR A 38 2.93 -4.94 8.63
N ASN A 39 3.29 -3.67 8.91
CA ASN A 39 2.48 -2.49 8.63
C ASN A 39 2.99 -1.67 7.43
N GLU A 40 3.99 -2.17 6.69
CA GLU A 40 4.45 -1.60 5.43
C GLU A 40 3.85 -2.35 4.24
N VAL A 41 3.53 -1.61 3.18
CA VAL A 41 2.88 -2.16 1.99
C VAL A 41 3.63 -1.73 0.73
N GLN A 42 3.66 -2.61 -0.27
CA GLN A 42 4.32 -2.34 -1.54
C GLN A 42 3.60 -2.97 -2.72
N SER A 43 3.84 -2.43 -3.91
CA SER A 43 3.43 -3.07 -5.16
C SER A 43 4.39 -2.76 -6.31
N PHE A 44 4.35 -3.62 -7.32
CA PHE A 44 5.19 -3.51 -8.51
C PHE A 44 4.33 -3.27 -9.75
N ARG A 45 4.55 -2.13 -10.42
CA ARG A 45 3.91 -1.83 -11.71
C ARG A 45 4.59 -2.60 -12.86
N THR A 46 5.87 -2.96 -12.68
CA THR A 46 6.62 -3.86 -13.56
C THR A 46 7.63 -4.66 -12.74
N LYS A 47 8.26 -5.69 -13.30
CA LYS A 47 9.36 -6.45 -12.64
C LYS A 47 10.52 -5.60 -12.11
N LYS A 48 10.66 -4.34 -12.54
CA LYS A 48 11.72 -3.43 -12.07
C LYS A 48 11.20 -2.22 -11.30
N ILE A 49 9.99 -1.76 -11.60
CA ILE A 49 9.44 -0.51 -11.04
C ILE A 49 8.38 -0.85 -10.01
N GLY A 50 8.69 -0.52 -8.75
CA GLY A 50 7.82 -0.73 -7.60
C GLY A 50 7.79 0.47 -6.66
N TYR A 51 6.83 0.46 -5.74
CA TYR A 51 6.52 1.53 -4.82
C TYR A 51 6.22 0.92 -3.45
N ARG A 52 6.74 1.52 -2.38
CA ARG A 52 6.60 1.05 -0.99
C ARG A 52 6.26 2.21 -0.07
N LEU A 53 5.25 2.03 0.76
CA LEU A 53 5.00 2.88 1.93
C LEU A 53 5.84 2.32 3.07
N LYS A 54 6.91 3.04 3.41
CA LYS A 54 7.85 2.71 4.48
C LYS A 54 7.46 3.48 5.75
N ILE A 55 7.53 2.87 6.92
CA ILE A 55 7.31 3.57 8.19
C ILE A 55 8.45 4.57 8.40
N ASP A 56 8.09 5.82 8.70
CA ASP A 56 9.00 6.89 9.10
C ASP A 56 8.97 7.14 10.61
N ASN A 57 7.77 7.06 11.20
CA ASN A 57 7.56 7.22 12.63
C ASN A 57 6.39 6.34 13.09
N ALA A 58 6.40 5.94 14.37
CA ALA A 58 5.32 5.18 14.97
C ALA A 58 5.10 5.62 16.44
N ALA A 59 3.85 5.88 16.81
CA ALA A 59 3.48 6.30 18.16
C ALA A 59 2.12 5.73 18.56
N LEU A 60 2.05 5.06 19.70
CA LEU A 60 0.80 4.54 20.30
C LEU A 60 -0.05 3.68 19.32
N GLY A 61 0.60 2.85 18.49
CA GLY A 61 -0.07 2.03 17.48
C GLY A 61 -0.43 2.76 16.18
N THR A 62 -0.17 4.06 16.08
CA THR A 62 -0.29 4.87 14.86
C THR A 62 1.03 4.82 14.09
N TYR A 63 0.98 4.65 12.76
CA TYR A 63 2.16 4.71 11.90
C TYR A 63 2.06 5.88 10.92
N TYR A 64 3.22 6.49 10.63
CA TYR A 64 3.39 7.55 9.64
C TYR A 64 4.36 7.06 8.58
N TYR A 65 4.14 7.45 7.32
CA TYR A 65 4.77 6.79 6.17
C TYR A 65 5.53 7.75 5.27
N LYS A 66 6.55 7.21 4.61
CA LYS A 66 7.21 7.79 3.44
C LYS A 66 6.97 6.91 2.23
N LEU A 67 6.79 7.52 1.06
CA LEU A 67 6.73 6.79 -0.19
C LEU A 67 8.14 6.65 -0.76
N ALA A 68 8.55 5.41 -1.03
CA ALA A 68 9.78 5.09 -1.76
C ALA A 68 9.45 4.42 -3.10
N GLN A 69 10.36 4.58 -4.07
CA GLN A 69 10.32 3.93 -5.38
C GLN A 69 11.57 3.09 -5.59
N THR A 70 11.42 1.94 -6.25
CA THR A 70 12.53 1.16 -6.82
C THR A 70 12.46 1.18 -8.34
N ASN A 71 13.63 1.11 -9.00
CA ASN A 71 13.77 1.00 -10.45
C ASN A 71 14.57 -0.26 -10.87
N ASP A 72 14.93 -1.13 -9.92
CA ASP A 72 15.77 -2.32 -10.09
C ASP A 72 15.17 -3.60 -9.48
N GLY A 73 13.86 -3.60 -9.22
CA GLY A 73 13.13 -4.76 -8.72
C GLY A 73 13.19 -4.93 -7.20
N GLY A 74 13.39 -3.83 -6.45
CA GLY A 74 13.46 -3.83 -4.98
C GLY A 74 14.86 -3.98 -4.40
N ARG A 75 15.92 -3.99 -5.24
CA ARG A 75 17.32 -4.03 -4.78
C ARG A 75 17.73 -2.72 -4.12
N THR A 76 17.29 -1.60 -4.67
CA THR A 76 17.44 -0.26 -4.09
C THR A 76 16.12 0.49 -4.09
N TRP A 77 15.94 1.31 -3.05
CA TRP A 77 14.75 2.12 -2.83
C TRP A 77 15.15 3.58 -2.61
N THR A 78 14.63 4.47 -3.43
CA THR A 78 14.83 5.93 -3.33
C THR A 78 13.58 6.60 -2.78
N LEU A 79 13.75 7.52 -1.83
CA LEU A 79 12.66 8.35 -1.31
C LEU A 79 12.01 9.15 -2.45
N LEU A 80 10.68 9.08 -2.55
CA LEU A 80 9.87 9.73 -3.56
C LEU A 80 8.93 10.78 -2.94
N ASN A 81 8.39 10.52 -1.74
CA ASN A 81 7.59 11.48 -0.98
C ASN A 81 7.87 11.36 0.53
N ASN A 82 8.05 12.50 1.20
CA ASN A 82 8.25 12.55 2.66
C ASN A 82 6.95 12.37 3.46
N ASP A 83 5.79 12.65 2.86
CA ASP A 83 4.50 12.68 3.53
C ASP A 83 3.35 12.47 2.50
N PRO A 84 3.09 11.21 2.09
CA PRO A 84 2.05 10.90 1.11
C PRO A 84 0.62 10.98 1.70
N PHE A 85 0.49 11.24 3.01
CA PHE A 85 -0.78 11.27 3.75
C PHE A 85 -1.04 12.61 4.45
N HIS A 86 -0.25 13.66 4.15
CA HIS A 86 -0.42 15.02 4.65
C HIS A 86 -0.44 15.13 6.19
N GLY A 87 0.40 14.35 6.87
CA GLY A 87 0.52 14.30 8.33
C GLY A 87 -0.52 13.40 9.02
N GLU A 88 -1.40 12.74 8.28
CA GLU A 88 -2.29 11.72 8.83
C GLU A 88 -1.54 10.41 9.11
N GLY A 89 -1.84 9.83 10.27
CA GLY A 89 -1.27 8.56 10.72
C GLY A 89 -2.34 7.48 10.81
N GLY A 90 -1.94 6.23 10.64
CA GLY A 90 -2.84 5.08 10.63
C GLY A 90 -2.12 3.80 10.23
N THR A 91 -2.86 2.83 9.69
CA THR A 91 -2.29 1.63 9.07
C THR A 91 -2.40 1.74 7.55
N ALA A 92 -1.28 1.69 6.83
CA ALA A 92 -1.29 1.67 5.37
C ALA A 92 -1.99 0.41 4.86
N LEU A 93 -3.03 0.59 4.05
CA LEU A 93 -3.79 -0.51 3.45
C LEU A 93 -3.10 -1.05 2.21
N ASN A 94 -2.70 -0.14 1.30
CA ASN A 94 -2.07 -0.50 0.03
C ASN A 94 -1.44 0.72 -0.67
N VAL A 95 -0.60 0.44 -1.67
CA VAL A 95 -0.06 1.40 -2.64
C VAL A 95 -0.10 0.80 -4.04
N LYS A 96 -0.47 1.56 -5.08
CA LYS A 96 -0.48 1.09 -6.47
C LYS A 96 -0.35 2.22 -7.49
N PHE A 97 0.54 2.05 -8.45
CA PHE A 97 0.67 2.95 -9.59
C PHE A 97 0.16 2.29 -10.87
N LEU A 98 -0.79 2.94 -11.55
CA LEU A 98 -1.38 2.46 -12.80
C LEU A 98 -0.56 2.92 -14.01
N THR A 99 0.05 4.11 -13.94
CA THR A 99 0.94 4.63 -14.98
C THR A 99 2.24 5.14 -14.34
N LYS A 100 3.06 5.90 -15.08
CA LYS A 100 4.21 6.62 -14.47
C LYS A 100 3.77 7.81 -13.61
N SER A 101 2.58 8.37 -13.88
CA SER A 101 2.07 9.59 -13.25
C SER A 101 0.91 9.34 -12.31
N LEU A 102 0.01 8.42 -12.68
CA LEU A 102 -1.21 8.09 -11.94
C LEU A 102 -0.95 6.95 -10.96
N GLY A 103 -1.22 7.20 -9.69
CA GLY A 103 -1.14 6.21 -8.61
C GLY A 103 -2.01 6.56 -7.42
N PHE A 104 -2.11 5.61 -6.51
CA PHE A 104 -2.98 5.65 -5.34
C PHE A 104 -2.27 5.07 -4.11
N VAL A 105 -2.62 5.57 -2.94
CA VAL A 105 -2.24 5.06 -1.61
C VAL A 105 -3.45 5.10 -0.70
N ALA A 106 -3.59 4.15 0.22
CA ALA A 106 -4.72 4.13 1.16
C ALA A 106 -4.26 3.94 2.61
N LEU A 107 -4.96 4.59 3.54
CA LEU A 107 -4.67 4.65 4.97
C LEU A 107 -5.94 4.34 5.76
N MET A 108 -5.92 3.27 6.56
CA MET A 108 -6.96 2.96 7.54
C MET A 108 -6.69 3.74 8.82
N GLN A 109 -7.72 4.42 9.35
CA GLN A 109 -7.60 5.08 10.65
C GLN A 109 -7.58 4.04 11.78
N ASN A 110 -6.93 4.36 12.91
CA ASN A 110 -6.71 3.43 14.01
C ASN A 110 -7.99 2.79 14.61
N SER A 111 -9.16 3.40 14.41
CA SER A 111 -10.45 2.81 14.84
C SER A 111 -10.83 1.56 14.03
N GLY A 112 -10.29 1.40 12.81
CA GLY A 112 -10.74 0.39 11.84
C GLY A 112 -12.08 0.71 11.17
N THR A 113 -12.71 1.83 11.52
CA THR A 113 -14.07 2.21 11.10
C THR A 113 -14.12 3.20 9.93
N SER A 114 -12.97 3.73 9.51
CA SER A 114 -12.88 4.56 8.30
C SER A 114 -11.48 4.49 7.71
N SER A 115 -11.39 4.73 6.40
CA SER A 115 -10.11 4.86 5.71
C SER A 115 -10.18 5.93 4.63
N LYS A 116 -9.01 6.37 4.19
CA LYS A 116 -8.85 7.36 3.13
C LYS A 116 -8.07 6.78 1.98
N LEU A 117 -8.51 7.09 0.76
CA LEU A 117 -7.76 6.88 -0.47
C LEU A 117 -7.18 8.22 -0.90
N TYR A 118 -5.91 8.24 -1.32
CA TYR A 118 -5.27 9.42 -1.89
C TYR A 118 -4.77 9.08 -3.30
N ARG A 119 -4.84 10.06 -4.19
CA ARG A 119 -4.46 9.97 -5.61
C ARG A 119 -3.31 10.91 -5.90
N THR A 120 -2.39 10.47 -6.77
CA THR A 120 -1.37 11.33 -7.39
C THR A 120 -1.54 11.33 -8.91
N GLU A 121 -1.24 12.45 -9.55
CA GLU A 121 -1.12 12.56 -11.03
C GLU A 121 0.24 13.10 -11.50
N ASN A 122 1.22 13.21 -10.59
CA ASN A 122 2.59 13.65 -10.86
C ASN A 122 3.64 12.60 -10.45
N GLY A 123 3.25 11.32 -10.38
CA GLY A 123 4.17 10.22 -10.12
C GLY A 123 4.53 10.04 -8.64
N GLY A 124 3.71 10.55 -7.72
CA GLY A 124 3.89 10.41 -6.27
C GLY A 124 4.53 11.61 -5.58
N GLN A 125 4.90 12.67 -6.32
CA GLN A 125 5.50 13.88 -5.74
C GLN A 125 4.52 14.65 -4.85
N THR A 126 3.23 14.68 -5.21
CA THR A 126 2.15 15.15 -4.34
C THR A 126 0.94 14.23 -4.44
N PHE A 127 0.10 14.24 -3.41
CA PHE A 127 -1.14 13.49 -3.34
C PHE A 127 -2.33 14.44 -3.11
N SER A 128 -3.54 13.92 -3.27
CA SER A 128 -4.79 14.59 -2.93
C SER A 128 -5.77 13.52 -2.46
N GLU A 129 -6.50 13.81 -1.38
CA GLU A 129 -7.53 12.90 -0.87
C GLU A 129 -8.63 12.71 -1.91
N VAL A 130 -9.04 11.46 -2.11
CA VAL A 130 -10.14 11.06 -2.99
C VAL A 130 -11.42 11.03 -2.17
N SER A 131 -12.29 12.01 -2.39
CA SER A 131 -13.63 12.01 -1.83
C SER A 131 -14.59 11.26 -2.75
N TYR A 132 -15.41 10.38 -2.17
CA TYR A 132 -16.52 9.71 -2.83
C TYR A 132 -17.64 9.49 -1.81
N THR A 133 -18.89 9.43 -2.25
CA THR A 133 -20.03 9.20 -1.36
C THR A 133 -20.03 7.75 -0.88
N PRO A 134 -19.93 7.48 0.45
CA PRO A 134 -20.05 6.14 0.99
C PRO A 134 -21.42 5.54 0.64
N GLN A 135 -21.48 4.23 0.43
CA GLN A 135 -22.77 3.56 0.29
C GLN A 135 -23.36 3.24 1.66
N LYS A 136 -24.66 3.49 1.75
CA LYS A 136 -25.47 3.42 2.95
C LYS A 136 -26.53 2.34 2.80
N ILE A 137 -26.63 1.51 3.82
CA ILE A 137 -27.68 0.51 3.97
C ILE A 137 -28.70 1.08 4.96
N ALA A 138 -29.93 1.29 4.49
CA ALA A 138 -31.01 1.73 5.34
C ALA A 138 -31.33 0.67 6.40
N LEU A 139 -31.50 1.10 7.64
CA LEU A 139 -31.89 0.25 8.78
C LEU A 139 -33.25 0.69 9.32
N ASP A 140 -34.11 -0.28 9.64
CA ASP A 140 -35.43 0.01 10.21
C ASP A 140 -35.31 0.70 11.58
N ASN A 141 -35.79 1.95 11.66
CA ASN A 141 -35.82 2.80 12.86
C ASN A 141 -34.43 3.13 13.46
N GLN A 142 -33.37 3.15 12.65
CA GLN A 142 -32.02 3.54 13.04
C GLN A 142 -31.38 4.44 11.96
N ASP A 143 -30.23 5.04 12.28
CA ASP A 143 -29.42 5.74 11.27
C ASP A 143 -28.90 4.76 10.21
N ASP A 144 -28.74 5.25 8.98
CA ASP A 144 -28.15 4.49 7.87
C ASP A 144 -26.74 3.97 8.22
N TYR A 145 -26.50 2.69 7.93
CA TYR A 145 -25.23 2.03 8.19
C TYR A 145 -24.30 2.09 6.97
N GLU A 146 -23.01 2.40 7.20
CA GLU A 146 -21.96 2.45 6.18
C GLU A 146 -21.01 1.24 6.32
N PRO A 147 -21.34 0.05 5.76
CA PRO A 147 -20.49 -1.13 5.90
C PRO A 147 -19.18 -1.05 5.12
N PHE A 148 -19.13 -0.27 4.02
CA PHE A 148 -18.02 -0.31 3.07
C PHE A 148 -16.96 0.76 3.38
N VAL A 149 -15.99 0.41 4.24
CA VAL A 149 -15.00 1.34 4.80
C VAL A 149 -13.56 1.13 4.33
N ALA A 150 -13.26 0.11 3.51
CA ALA A 150 -11.91 -0.27 3.10
C ALA A 150 -11.76 -0.35 1.55
N PRO A 151 -11.28 0.70 0.87
CA PRO A 151 -11.10 0.71 -0.57
C PRO A 151 -9.88 -0.13 -0.98
N ASP A 152 -10.09 -1.04 -1.93
CA ASP A 152 -9.00 -1.66 -2.66
C ASP A 152 -8.44 -0.68 -3.71
N MET A 153 -7.19 -0.89 -4.11
CA MET A 153 -6.51 -0.03 -5.07
C MET A 153 -7.17 -0.09 -6.45
N PRO A 154 -7.56 1.06 -7.04
CA PRO A 154 -8.18 1.14 -8.35
C PRO A 154 -7.56 0.23 -9.43
N THR A 155 -8.40 -0.31 -10.29
CA THR A 155 -8.02 -1.12 -11.46
C THR A 155 -8.37 -0.37 -12.73
N LYS A 156 -7.46 -0.37 -13.72
CA LYS A 156 -7.72 0.27 -15.02
C LYS A 156 -8.38 -0.71 -15.96
N THR A 157 -9.52 -0.30 -16.52
CA THR A 157 -10.19 -0.96 -17.64
C THR A 157 -9.68 -0.36 -18.96
N LYS A 158 -10.46 -0.39 -20.05
CA LYS A 158 -10.04 0.21 -21.34
C LYS A 158 -9.80 1.71 -21.23
N ASN A 159 -10.76 2.44 -20.67
CA ASN A 159 -10.72 3.90 -20.49
C ASN A 159 -10.90 4.31 -19.01
N ASP A 160 -11.65 3.52 -18.24
CA ASP A 160 -12.16 3.91 -16.93
C ASP A 160 -11.44 3.19 -15.79
N LEU A 161 -11.60 3.68 -14.55
CA LEU A 161 -11.18 2.99 -13.34
C LEU A 161 -12.37 2.33 -12.61
N LEU A 162 -12.11 1.18 -12.01
CA LEU A 162 -13.00 0.53 -11.05
C LEU A 162 -12.31 0.42 -9.69
N MET A 163 -13.04 0.76 -8.63
CA MET A 163 -12.62 0.64 -7.23
C MET A 163 -13.66 -0.22 -6.51
N LYS A 164 -13.19 -1.22 -5.77
CA LYS A 164 -13.99 -1.97 -4.81
C LYS A 164 -13.78 -1.37 -3.43
N VAL A 165 -14.82 -1.36 -2.61
CA VAL A 165 -14.74 -0.97 -1.21
C VAL A 165 -15.31 -2.12 -0.37
N GLY A 166 -14.42 -2.83 0.31
CA GLY A 166 -14.76 -3.88 1.26
C GLY A 166 -15.06 -3.32 2.64
N GLN A 167 -15.35 -4.21 3.59
CA GLN A 167 -15.94 -3.83 4.87
C GLN A 167 -14.94 -3.61 6.02
N GLY A 168 -13.63 -3.65 5.72
CA GLY A 168 -12.59 -3.62 6.75
C GLY A 168 -12.56 -4.90 7.60
N VAL A 169 -11.83 -4.85 8.72
CA VAL A 169 -11.57 -6.03 9.58
C VAL A 169 -12.76 -6.35 10.50
N GLN A 170 -13.66 -5.39 10.73
CA GLN A 170 -14.79 -5.51 11.66
C GLN A 170 -16.15 -5.63 10.95
N GLY A 171 -16.17 -5.60 9.61
CA GLY A 171 -17.41 -5.63 8.85
C GLY A 171 -18.04 -7.02 8.78
N ASP A 172 -19.33 -7.09 9.10
CA ASP A 172 -20.15 -8.31 9.15
C ASP A 172 -21.41 -8.22 8.26
N TYR A 173 -21.54 -7.18 7.44
CA TYR A 173 -22.66 -7.02 6.50
C TYR A 173 -22.69 -8.21 5.53
N GLU A 174 -23.81 -8.93 5.54
CA GLU A 174 -23.99 -10.19 4.83
C GLU A 174 -22.88 -11.23 5.13
N GLY A 175 -22.39 -11.26 6.38
CA GLY A 175 -21.32 -12.15 6.82
C GLY A 175 -19.92 -11.76 6.30
N GLY A 176 -19.72 -10.50 5.90
CA GLY A 176 -18.48 -10.02 5.29
C GLY A 176 -18.36 -10.34 3.80
N LEU A 177 -19.41 -10.92 3.18
CA LEU A 177 -19.41 -11.41 1.80
C LEU A 177 -19.90 -10.37 0.78
N ALA A 178 -19.78 -9.09 1.08
CA ALA A 178 -20.21 -8.01 0.19
C ALA A 178 -19.16 -6.89 0.04
N GLU A 179 -19.08 -6.30 -1.16
CA GLU A 179 -18.24 -5.14 -1.48
C GLU A 179 -19.06 -4.10 -2.28
N ALA A 180 -18.85 -2.81 -2.06
CA ALA A 180 -19.39 -1.78 -2.96
C ALA A 180 -18.46 -1.56 -4.17
N LEU A 181 -19.03 -1.52 -5.37
CA LEU A 181 -18.30 -1.19 -6.61
C LEU A 181 -18.53 0.26 -7.01
N TYR A 182 -17.44 0.97 -7.30
CA TYR A 182 -17.41 2.33 -7.81
C TYR A 182 -16.70 2.41 -9.16
N HIS A 183 -17.12 3.37 -9.97
CA HIS A 183 -16.59 3.67 -11.30
C HIS A 183 -16.10 5.11 -11.38
N SER A 184 -15.06 5.35 -12.18
CA SER A 184 -14.55 6.68 -12.51
C SER A 184 -14.12 6.76 -13.97
N SER A 185 -14.54 7.80 -14.68
CA SER A 185 -14.12 8.12 -16.06
C SER A 185 -13.11 9.27 -16.17
N ASP A 186 -12.60 9.78 -15.04
CA ASP A 186 -11.71 10.95 -14.96
C ASP A 186 -10.35 10.64 -14.30
N ASP A 187 -9.87 9.41 -14.50
CA ASP A 187 -8.68 8.82 -13.87
C ASP A 187 -8.75 8.84 -12.31
N GLY A 188 -9.94 8.77 -11.72
CA GLY A 188 -10.15 8.61 -10.28
C GLY A 188 -10.24 9.92 -9.49
N LYS A 189 -10.58 11.04 -10.14
CA LYS A 189 -10.85 12.33 -9.47
C LYS A 189 -12.24 12.36 -8.85
N THR A 190 -13.23 11.79 -9.55
CA THR A 190 -14.59 11.58 -9.05
C THR A 190 -14.99 10.12 -9.21
N TRP A 191 -15.88 9.65 -8.34
CA TRP A 191 -16.33 8.26 -8.29
C TRP A 191 -17.84 8.20 -8.15
N SER A 192 -18.47 7.35 -8.95
CA SER A 192 -19.90 7.05 -8.90
C SER A 192 -20.11 5.62 -8.42
N PHE A 193 -21.04 5.42 -7.50
CA PHE A 193 -21.46 4.07 -7.10
C PHE A 193 -22.12 3.34 -8.27
N VAL A 194 -21.81 2.05 -8.40
CA VAL A 194 -22.33 1.18 -9.47
C VAL A 194 -23.33 0.16 -8.92
N LYS A 195 -22.89 -0.65 -7.94
CA LYS A 195 -23.69 -1.70 -7.29
C LYS A 195 -22.96 -2.28 -6.07
N ILE A 196 -23.68 -2.99 -5.23
CA ILE A 196 -23.08 -3.96 -4.31
C ILE A 196 -22.73 -5.23 -5.12
N ILE A 197 -21.58 -5.83 -4.81
CA ILE A 197 -21.16 -7.16 -5.25
C ILE A 197 -21.37 -8.08 -4.05
N HIS A 198 -22.19 -9.10 -4.23
CA HIS A 198 -22.45 -10.14 -3.24
C HIS A 198 -21.67 -11.40 -3.65
N HIS A 199 -20.98 -12.02 -2.70
CA HIS A 199 -20.20 -13.24 -2.88
C HIS A 199 -20.94 -14.43 -2.27
N THR A 200 -20.87 -15.59 -2.91
CA THR A 200 -21.39 -16.86 -2.37
C THR A 200 -20.27 -17.66 -1.72
N ASN A 201 -20.54 -18.23 -0.55
CA ASN A 201 -19.72 -19.31 0.04
C ASN A 201 -19.75 -20.59 -0.80
#